data_AF-A0A915NLM7-F1
#
_entry.id   AF-A0A915NLM7-F1
#
_cell.length_a   1.000
_cell.length_b   1.000
_cell.length_c   1.000
_cell.angle_alpha   90.00
_cell.angle_beta   90.00
_cell.angle_gamma   90.00
#
_symmetry.space_group_name_H-M   'P 1'
#
loop_
_entity.id
_entity.type
_entity.pdbx_description
1 polymer ?
#
loop_
_entity_poly.entity_id
_entity_poly.type
_entity_poly.pdbx_seq_one_letter_code
_entity_poly.pdbx_strand_id
1 'polypeptide(L)'
;TGKRTSIIGLATSTTGMPDSWRDQGQVLRSTEESQFNAIDPNLLVDGENHCFSTFRWSNGIYQLELIPNDGKIKLGTKRNHLAARDGGVEAPFIIHRGNFYYLFVSFGKCCAGLQSTYSIHVGRSLRPSGPYLDDKNVPMLQGGGMLLLSSNNQKIGPGGQSLLKIKRKGKKNMIILVYHYYDGLDNGLPKLGIKRLGWTADGWPFVKDLQ
;
A
#
# COMPACT_ATOMS: atom_id res chain seq x y z
N THR A 1 -5.70 -19.59 -1.39
CA THR A 1 -5.99 -18.28 -1.99
C THR A 1 -7.28 -17.77 -1.39
N GLY A 2 -7.36 -16.50 -0.99
CA GLY A 2 -8.59 -15.94 -0.42
C GLY A 2 -9.76 -16.03 -1.41
N LYS A 3 -10.99 -16.15 -0.89
CA LYS A 3 -12.20 -16.05 -1.72
C LYS A 3 -12.28 -14.63 -2.31
N ARG A 4 -12.85 -14.52 -3.52
CA ARG A 4 -13.05 -13.22 -4.20
C ARG A 4 -14.33 -12.51 -3.78
N THR A 5 -15.17 -13.20 -3.02
CA THR A 5 -16.34 -12.61 -2.38
C THR A 5 -15.89 -11.92 -1.09
N SER A 6 -15.65 -10.61 -1.19
CA SER A 6 -15.05 -9.80 -0.13
C SER A 6 -15.78 -8.47 0.00
N ILE A 7 -15.65 -7.84 1.17
CA ILE A 7 -16.22 -6.52 1.46
C ILE A 7 -15.15 -5.68 2.17
N ILE A 8 -15.00 -4.43 1.72
CA ILE A 8 -14.41 -3.35 2.52
C ILE A 8 -15.56 -2.58 3.18
N GLY A 9 -15.55 -2.53 4.51
CA GLY A 9 -16.43 -1.70 5.32
C GLY A 9 -15.77 -0.39 5.76
N LEU A 10 -16.57 0.55 6.25
CA LEU A 10 -16.10 1.78 6.88
C LEU A 10 -16.58 1.79 8.33
N ALA A 11 -15.67 2.07 9.26
CA ALA A 11 -16.01 2.43 10.62
C ALA A 11 -15.39 3.79 10.93
N THR A 12 -16.06 4.61 11.75
CA THR A 12 -15.58 5.94 12.15
C THR A 12 -15.50 6.05 13.67
N SER A 13 -14.56 6.86 14.14
CA SER A 13 -14.41 7.22 15.55
C SER A 13 -13.86 8.64 15.66
N THR A 14 -14.30 9.38 16.67
CA THR A 14 -13.77 10.71 17.00
C THR A 14 -12.53 10.67 17.89
N THR A 15 -12.25 9.53 18.54
CA THR A 15 -11.14 9.38 19.51
C THR A 15 -10.12 8.33 19.10
N GLY A 16 -10.49 7.39 18.23
CA GLY A 16 -9.67 6.23 17.84
C GLY A 16 -9.52 5.16 18.93
N MET A 17 -10.15 5.33 20.10
CA MET A 17 -10.04 4.40 21.23
C MET A 17 -10.93 3.16 21.04
N PRO A 18 -10.66 2.05 21.76
CA PRO A 18 -11.62 0.94 21.86
C PRO A 18 -13.03 1.45 22.20
N ASP A 19 -14.06 0.73 21.72
CA ASP A 19 -15.49 1.00 21.95
C ASP A 19 -16.07 2.31 21.40
N SER A 20 -15.23 3.19 20.83
CA SER A 20 -15.67 4.45 20.21
C SER A 20 -16.06 4.33 18.73
N TRP A 21 -15.80 3.16 18.13
CA TRP A 21 -15.97 2.93 16.70
C TRP A 21 -17.42 2.61 16.36
N ARG A 22 -17.94 3.27 15.32
CA ARG A 22 -19.28 3.05 14.78
C ARG A 22 -19.18 2.58 13.34
N ASP A 23 -19.76 1.42 13.06
CA ASP A 23 -19.87 0.92 11.70
C ASP A 23 -20.73 1.87 10.85
N GLN A 24 -20.25 2.15 9.65
CA GLN A 24 -20.91 2.98 8.63
C GLN A 24 -21.34 2.13 7.43
N GLY A 25 -21.22 0.80 7.52
CA GLY A 25 -21.54 -0.14 6.47
C GLY A 25 -20.52 -0.22 5.34
N GLN A 26 -20.93 -0.93 4.30
CA GLN A 26 -20.11 -1.27 3.13
C GLN A 26 -19.62 -0.03 2.36
N VAL A 27 -18.37 -0.10 1.88
CA VAL A 27 -17.76 0.84 0.92
C VAL A 27 -17.65 0.19 -0.45
N LEU A 28 -17.08 -1.02 -0.51
CA LEU A 28 -16.84 -1.76 -1.74
C LEU A 28 -17.09 -3.25 -1.51
N ARG A 29 -17.73 -3.91 -2.47
CA ARG A 29 -17.92 -5.36 -2.48
C ARG A 29 -17.36 -5.94 -3.77
N SER A 30 -16.74 -7.10 -3.65
CA SER A 30 -16.39 -7.96 -4.78
C SER A 30 -17.13 -9.29 -4.69
N THR A 31 -17.33 -9.89 -5.86
CA THR A 31 -17.93 -11.21 -6.08
C THR A 31 -17.00 -12.04 -6.97
N GLU A 32 -17.38 -13.27 -7.31
CA GLU A 32 -16.58 -14.13 -8.19
C GLU A 32 -16.46 -13.60 -9.63
N GLU A 33 -17.37 -12.72 -10.04
CA GLU A 33 -17.38 -12.05 -11.35
C GLU A 33 -16.55 -10.75 -11.33
N SER A 34 -16.24 -10.22 -10.14
CA SER A 34 -15.59 -8.90 -10.01
C SER A 34 -14.15 -8.90 -10.50
N GLN A 35 -13.80 -7.94 -11.36
CA GLN A 35 -12.42 -7.77 -11.86
C GLN A 35 -11.41 -7.31 -10.80
N PHE A 36 -11.82 -7.14 -9.55
CA PHE A 36 -10.98 -6.81 -8.40
C PHE A 36 -11.31 -7.72 -7.19
N ASN A 37 -10.48 -7.71 -6.14
CA ASN A 37 -10.86 -8.24 -4.83
C ASN A 37 -11.01 -7.06 -3.84
N ALA A 38 -12.13 -6.97 -3.13
CA ALA A 38 -12.36 -5.86 -2.20
C ALA A 38 -11.62 -6.11 -0.88
N ILE A 39 -10.29 -5.99 -0.91
CA ILE A 39 -9.36 -6.14 0.24
C ILE A 39 -8.22 -5.11 0.14
N ASP A 40 -7.34 -5.08 1.15
CA ASP A 40 -6.16 -4.23 1.25
C ASP A 40 -6.44 -2.72 0.99
N PRO A 41 -7.38 -2.14 1.76
CA PRO A 41 -7.67 -0.71 1.69
C PRO A 41 -6.46 0.18 1.92
N ASN A 42 -6.24 1.17 1.04
CA ASN A 42 -5.47 2.36 1.38
C ASN A 42 -6.22 3.64 1.04
N LEU A 43 -6.46 4.48 2.04
CA LEU A 43 -7.07 5.80 1.90
C LEU A 43 -6.00 6.86 1.61
N LEU A 44 -6.15 7.58 0.50
CA LEU A 44 -5.41 8.78 0.17
C LEU A 44 -6.36 9.98 0.30
N VAL A 45 -5.99 10.91 1.19
CA VAL A 45 -6.61 12.24 1.29
C VAL A 45 -5.53 13.28 1.03
N ASP A 46 -5.65 14.01 -0.08
CA ASP A 46 -4.71 15.04 -0.49
C ASP A 46 -5.39 16.17 -1.28
N GLY A 47 -5.71 17.26 -0.58
CA GLY A 47 -6.56 18.32 -1.13
C GLY A 47 -7.95 17.78 -1.48
N GLU A 48 -8.40 18.01 -2.71
CA GLU A 48 -9.66 17.48 -3.23
C GLU A 48 -9.58 15.99 -3.60
N ASN A 49 -8.37 15.41 -3.65
CA ASN A 49 -8.21 13.99 -3.98
C ASN A 49 -8.54 13.13 -2.75
N HIS A 50 -9.74 12.58 -2.74
CA HIS A 50 -10.17 11.55 -1.80
C HIS A 50 -10.30 10.26 -2.57
N CYS A 51 -9.29 9.40 -2.47
CA CYS A 51 -9.24 8.16 -3.22
C CYS A 51 -8.96 6.99 -2.31
N PHE A 52 -9.40 5.83 -2.77
CA PHE A 52 -9.16 4.57 -2.14
C PHE A 52 -8.48 3.62 -3.11
N SER A 53 -7.40 2.99 -2.68
CA SER A 53 -6.72 1.94 -3.43
C SER A 53 -7.03 0.57 -2.84
N THR A 54 -7.18 -0.41 -3.71
CA THR A 54 -7.49 -1.82 -3.41
C THR A 54 -6.80 -2.71 -4.43
N PHE A 55 -6.97 -4.03 -4.32
CA PHE A 55 -6.12 -4.97 -5.01
C PHE A 55 -6.85 -6.20 -5.60
N ARG A 56 -6.31 -6.80 -6.66
CA ARG A 56 -6.60 -8.18 -7.08
C ARG A 56 -5.35 -8.99 -7.33
N TRP A 57 -5.21 -10.11 -6.59
CA TRP A 57 -4.08 -11.04 -6.67
C TRP A 57 -3.53 -11.26 -8.09
N SER A 58 -4.43 -11.50 -9.04
CA SER A 58 -4.10 -11.84 -10.42
C SER A 58 -4.12 -10.68 -11.43
N ASN A 59 -4.50 -9.45 -11.05
CA ASN A 59 -4.66 -8.34 -12.02
C ASN A 59 -4.44 -6.96 -11.42
N GLY A 60 -3.67 -6.85 -10.34
CA GLY A 60 -3.07 -5.57 -9.96
C GLY A 60 -3.86 -4.70 -8.99
N ILE A 61 -3.34 -3.49 -8.82
CA ILE A 61 -3.81 -2.45 -7.89
C ILE A 61 -4.78 -1.53 -8.60
N TYR A 62 -5.93 -1.28 -8.00
CA TYR A 62 -6.95 -0.37 -8.52
C TYR A 62 -7.21 0.77 -7.56
N GLN A 63 -7.49 1.95 -8.11
CA GLN A 63 -7.93 3.11 -7.35
C GLN A 63 -9.31 3.58 -7.81
N LEU A 64 -10.12 3.98 -6.82
CA LEU A 64 -11.48 4.49 -6.95
C LEU A 64 -11.57 5.82 -6.21
N GLU A 65 -12.32 6.78 -6.75
CA GLU A 65 -12.63 8.03 -6.04
C GLU A 65 -13.70 7.80 -4.97
N LEU A 66 -13.54 8.50 -3.84
CA LEU A 66 -14.51 8.56 -2.77
C LEU A 66 -15.25 9.90 -2.79
N ILE A 67 -16.46 9.91 -2.26
CA ILE A 67 -17.19 11.13 -1.90
C ILE A 67 -16.45 11.76 -0.70
N PRO A 68 -16.00 13.03 -0.81
CA PRO A 68 -15.37 13.71 0.33
C PRO A 68 -16.28 13.70 1.56
N ASN A 69 -15.68 13.50 2.74
CA ASN A 69 -16.33 13.43 4.06
C ASN A 69 -17.31 12.28 4.32
N ASP A 70 -17.86 11.64 3.29
CA ASP A 70 -18.74 10.45 3.42
C ASP A 70 -17.94 9.14 3.41
N GLY A 71 -16.80 9.11 2.68
CA GLY A 71 -15.93 7.92 2.64
C GLY A 71 -16.51 6.76 1.83
N LYS A 72 -17.61 6.98 1.11
CA LYS A 72 -18.22 6.04 0.16
C LYS A 72 -17.69 6.24 -1.25
N ILE A 73 -17.79 5.21 -2.08
CA ILE A 73 -17.35 5.27 -3.48
C ILE A 73 -18.21 6.27 -4.25
N LYS A 74 -17.56 7.19 -4.97
CA LYS A 74 -18.25 8.14 -5.84
C LYS A 74 -18.88 7.41 -7.02
N LEU A 75 -20.18 7.59 -7.22
CA LEU A 75 -20.91 6.94 -8.31
C LEU A 75 -20.29 7.31 -9.67
N GLY A 76 -20.11 6.31 -10.53
CA GLY A 76 -19.52 6.50 -11.86
C GLY A 76 -18.01 6.76 -11.85
N THR A 77 -17.32 6.66 -10.70
CA THR A 77 -15.85 6.81 -10.67
C THR A 77 -15.18 5.85 -11.65
N LYS A 78 -14.21 6.39 -12.40
CA LYS A 78 -13.31 5.55 -13.19
C LYS A 78 -12.49 4.67 -12.26
N ARG A 79 -12.28 3.42 -12.66
CA ARG A 79 -11.30 2.52 -12.03
C ARG A 79 -9.94 2.77 -12.65
N ASN A 80 -9.03 3.35 -11.87
CA ASN A 80 -7.66 3.58 -12.32
C ASN A 80 -6.81 2.35 -11.99
N HIS A 81 -6.32 1.65 -13.01
CA HIS A 81 -5.40 0.53 -12.84
C HIS A 81 -3.99 1.10 -12.64
N LEU A 82 -3.40 0.88 -11.47
CA LEU A 82 -2.16 1.56 -11.06
C LEU A 82 -0.91 0.71 -11.23
N ALA A 83 -0.99 -0.60 -11.00
CA ALA A 83 0.14 -1.53 -11.08
C ALA A 83 -0.35 -2.95 -11.36
N ALA A 84 0.40 -3.73 -12.12
CA ALA A 84 0.12 -5.14 -12.40
C ALA A 84 1.44 -5.92 -12.47
N ARG A 85 1.43 -7.18 -12.02
CA ARG A 85 2.62 -8.02 -12.01
C ARG A 85 2.25 -9.50 -12.03
N ASP A 86 2.92 -10.25 -12.90
CA ASP A 86 2.90 -11.71 -12.86
C ASP A 86 3.60 -12.23 -11.60
N GLY A 87 2.97 -13.15 -10.88
CA GLY A 87 3.46 -13.63 -9.59
C GLY A 87 2.97 -12.83 -8.37
N GLY A 88 2.12 -11.81 -8.58
CA GLY A 88 1.39 -11.12 -7.52
C GLY A 88 1.96 -9.76 -7.11
N VAL A 89 1.06 -8.83 -6.78
CA VAL A 89 1.39 -7.45 -6.34
C VAL A 89 0.31 -6.93 -5.39
N GLU A 90 0.45 -6.89 -4.07
CA GLU A 90 -0.64 -6.49 -3.16
C GLU A 90 -0.27 -5.35 -2.21
N ALA A 91 -1.12 -5.12 -1.18
CA ALA A 91 -0.91 -4.11 -0.15
C ALA A 91 -0.51 -2.72 -0.68
N PRO A 92 -1.37 -2.05 -1.48
CA PRO A 92 -1.04 -0.72 -1.98
C PRO A 92 -0.96 0.30 -0.84
N PHE A 93 -0.01 1.22 -0.91
CA PHE A 93 0.02 2.40 -0.05
C PHE A 93 0.51 3.61 -0.83
N ILE A 94 -0.28 4.69 -0.88
CA ILE A 94 0.07 5.89 -1.62
C ILE A 94 0.39 7.04 -0.67
N ILE A 95 1.48 7.75 -0.95
CA ILE A 95 1.79 9.04 -0.31
C ILE A 95 2.13 10.11 -1.33
N HIS A 96 1.64 11.32 -1.11
CA HIS A 96 2.13 12.51 -1.82
C HIS A 96 3.36 13.13 -1.13
N ARG A 97 4.44 13.39 -1.87
CA ARG A 97 5.63 14.10 -1.40
C ARG A 97 6.29 14.91 -2.52
N GLY A 98 6.52 16.20 -2.28
CA GLY A 98 7.09 17.08 -3.29
C GLY A 98 6.08 17.20 -4.43
N ASN A 99 6.51 16.89 -5.65
CA ASN A 99 5.65 16.92 -6.84
C ASN A 99 5.10 15.53 -7.23
N PHE A 100 5.41 14.48 -6.43
CA PHE A 100 5.13 13.10 -6.81
C PHE A 100 4.23 12.39 -5.79
N TYR A 101 3.32 11.59 -6.31
CA TYR A 101 2.67 10.50 -5.62
C TYR A 101 3.56 9.27 -5.74
N TYR A 102 3.74 8.54 -4.64
CA TYR A 102 4.51 7.29 -4.60
C TYR A 102 3.57 6.16 -4.25
N LEU A 103 3.48 5.15 -5.11
CA LEU A 103 2.74 3.92 -4.89
C LEU A 103 3.70 2.84 -4.40
N PHE A 104 3.55 2.46 -3.14
CA PHE A 104 4.23 1.33 -2.52
C PHE A 104 3.35 0.09 -2.65
N VAL A 105 3.97 -1.05 -2.95
CA VAL A 105 3.29 -2.35 -3.10
C VAL A 105 4.17 -3.48 -2.58
N SER A 106 3.57 -4.60 -2.22
CA SER A 106 4.27 -5.85 -1.94
C SER A 106 4.23 -6.77 -3.16
N PHE A 107 5.38 -7.14 -3.72
CA PHE A 107 5.47 -8.14 -4.79
C PHE A 107 5.73 -9.53 -4.21
N GLY A 108 5.29 -10.57 -4.93
CA GLY A 108 5.54 -11.96 -4.54
C GLY A 108 4.53 -12.51 -3.53
N LYS A 109 4.85 -13.64 -2.89
CA LYS A 109 3.94 -14.43 -2.05
C LYS A 109 4.11 -14.15 -0.56
N CYS A 110 3.02 -13.73 0.09
CA CYS A 110 2.93 -13.66 1.55
C CYS A 110 2.61 -15.02 2.17
N CYS A 111 2.61 -15.04 3.50
CA CYS A 111 1.82 -15.98 4.28
C CYS A 111 2.26 -17.44 4.12
N ALA A 112 3.54 -17.64 3.81
CA ALA A 112 4.16 -18.96 3.64
C ALA A 112 5.33 -19.18 4.61
N GLY A 113 5.39 -18.41 5.72
CA GLY A 113 6.48 -18.48 6.69
C GLY A 113 7.83 -18.22 6.02
N LEU A 114 8.77 -19.15 6.23
CA LEU A 114 10.12 -19.12 5.62
C LEU A 114 10.11 -19.21 4.08
N GLN A 115 9.00 -19.66 3.47
CA GLN A 115 8.84 -19.74 2.01
C GLN A 115 8.17 -18.49 1.41
N SER A 116 7.98 -17.43 2.19
CA SER A 116 7.43 -16.17 1.70
C SER A 116 8.45 -15.45 0.81
N THR A 117 8.01 -14.98 -0.35
CA THR A 117 8.86 -14.31 -1.35
C THR A 117 8.57 -12.81 -1.46
N TYR A 118 7.86 -12.28 -0.48
CA TYR A 118 7.48 -10.89 -0.41
C TYR A 118 8.66 -9.91 -0.51
N SER A 119 8.47 -8.82 -1.25
CA SER A 119 9.36 -7.66 -1.25
C SER A 119 8.56 -6.37 -1.43
N ILE A 120 9.04 -5.27 -0.87
CA ILE A 120 8.41 -3.95 -1.01
C ILE A 120 9.02 -3.24 -2.22
N HIS A 121 8.15 -2.79 -3.13
CA HIS A 121 8.51 -2.02 -4.32
C HIS A 121 7.80 -0.68 -4.35
N VAL A 122 8.33 0.26 -5.13
CA VAL A 122 7.78 1.61 -5.28
C VAL A 122 7.87 2.12 -6.72
N GLY A 123 6.83 2.80 -7.17
CA GLY A 123 6.86 3.67 -8.33
C GLY A 123 6.31 5.05 -7.98
N ARG A 124 6.50 6.02 -8.87
CA ARG A 124 6.01 7.39 -8.68
C ARG A 124 5.26 7.95 -9.89
N SER A 125 4.38 8.90 -9.63
CA SER A 125 3.59 9.61 -10.65
C SER A 125 3.39 11.07 -10.26
N LEU A 126 3.16 11.94 -11.24
CA LEU A 126 2.72 13.32 -11.00
C LEU A 126 1.23 13.41 -10.63
N ARG A 127 0.47 12.33 -10.82
CA ARG A 127 -0.97 12.28 -10.51
C ARG A 127 -1.27 11.10 -9.59
N PRO A 128 -2.26 11.22 -8.68
CA PRO A 128 -2.62 10.12 -7.79
C PRO A 128 -3.13 8.89 -8.56
N SER A 129 -3.73 9.12 -9.73
CA SER A 129 -4.27 8.11 -10.65
C SER A 129 -3.22 7.42 -11.53
N GLY A 130 -1.94 7.79 -11.39
CA GLY A 130 -0.89 7.33 -12.29
C GLY A 130 -0.83 8.08 -13.63
N PRO A 131 -0.05 7.57 -14.61
CA PRO A 131 0.69 6.30 -14.55
C PRO A 131 1.84 6.36 -13.55
N TYR A 132 2.09 5.24 -12.85
CA TYR A 132 3.24 5.09 -11.96
C TYR A 132 4.38 4.39 -12.70
N LEU A 133 5.58 4.97 -12.62
CA LEU A 133 6.82 4.44 -13.22
C LEU A 133 7.85 4.20 -12.12
N ASP A 134 8.77 3.27 -12.33
CA ASP A 134 9.93 3.07 -11.45
C ASP A 134 11.14 3.97 -11.80
N ASP A 135 12.26 3.75 -11.11
CA ASP A 135 13.52 4.49 -11.27
C ASP A 135 14.19 4.28 -12.62
N LYS A 136 13.71 3.30 -13.40
CA LYS A 136 14.17 2.99 -14.75
C LYS A 136 13.12 3.34 -15.81
N ASN A 137 12.09 4.10 -15.43
CA ASN A 137 10.95 4.48 -16.25
C ASN A 137 10.09 3.31 -16.76
N VAL A 138 10.17 2.14 -16.12
CA VAL A 138 9.32 1.01 -16.45
C VAL A 138 7.94 1.22 -15.82
N PRO A 139 6.84 1.14 -16.58
CA PRO A 139 5.50 1.25 -16.01
C PRO A 139 5.21 0.16 -14.98
N MET A 140 4.63 0.54 -13.84
CA MET A 140 4.17 -0.44 -12.85
C MET A 140 3.04 -1.34 -13.39
N LEU A 141 2.33 -0.91 -14.43
CA LEU A 141 1.38 -1.76 -15.18
C LEU A 141 2.04 -2.87 -16.00
N GLN A 142 3.36 -2.79 -16.21
CA GLN A 142 4.17 -3.77 -16.94
C GLN A 142 5.14 -4.49 -16.00
N GLY A 143 4.82 -4.56 -14.70
CA GLY A 143 5.67 -5.19 -13.69
C GLY A 143 6.84 -4.35 -13.20
N GLY A 144 6.94 -3.08 -13.60
CA GLY A 144 7.90 -2.12 -13.06
C GLY A 144 7.71 -1.88 -11.55
N GLY A 145 8.76 -1.39 -10.90
CA GLY A 145 8.75 -1.07 -9.47
C GLY A 145 10.15 -1.15 -8.89
N MET A 146 10.68 -0.03 -8.38
CA MET A 146 11.98 0.03 -7.75
C MET A 146 11.95 -0.80 -6.46
N LEU A 147 12.88 -1.73 -6.30
CA LEU A 147 13.00 -2.51 -5.07
C LEU A 147 13.39 -1.59 -3.91
N LEU A 148 12.56 -1.56 -2.86
CA LEU A 148 12.81 -0.77 -1.66
C LEU A 148 13.34 -1.63 -0.51
N LEU A 149 12.77 -2.83 -0.34
CA LEU A 149 13.15 -3.75 0.74
C LEU A 149 12.84 -5.20 0.33
N SER A 150 13.83 -6.08 0.45
CA SER A 150 13.70 -7.52 0.17
C SER A 150 14.13 -8.35 1.38
N SER A 151 13.92 -9.66 1.28
CA SER A 151 14.41 -10.63 2.24
C SER A 151 15.91 -10.51 2.50
N ASN A 152 16.32 -10.84 3.73
CA ASN A 152 17.68 -11.19 4.09
C ASN A 152 17.68 -12.43 5.00
N ASN A 153 18.84 -12.85 5.52
CA ASN A 153 18.97 -14.09 6.29
C ASN A 153 18.04 -14.17 7.53
N GLN A 154 17.66 -13.04 8.12
CA GLN A 154 16.79 -13.02 9.30
C GLN A 154 15.37 -12.57 8.97
N LYS A 155 15.20 -11.59 8.08
CA LYS A 155 13.90 -10.98 7.78
C LYS A 155 13.45 -11.44 6.41
N ILE A 156 12.59 -12.46 6.38
CA ILE A 156 12.11 -13.09 5.15
C ILE A 156 10.76 -12.46 4.77
N GLY A 157 10.56 -12.19 3.49
CA GLY A 157 9.28 -11.74 2.95
C GLY A 157 8.75 -10.42 3.55
N PRO A 158 9.52 -9.33 3.62
CA PRO A 158 9.00 -8.05 4.10
C PRO A 158 7.90 -7.50 3.19
N GLY A 159 6.76 -7.10 3.77
CA GLY A 159 5.65 -6.50 3.02
C GLY A 159 4.44 -6.16 3.88
N GLY A 160 3.26 -6.00 3.24
CA GLY A 160 2.04 -5.54 3.91
C GLY A 160 2.20 -4.13 4.50
N GLN A 161 2.94 -3.28 3.79
CA GLN A 161 3.50 -2.07 4.36
C GLN A 161 2.50 -0.93 4.53
N SER A 162 2.73 -0.11 5.56
CA SER A 162 2.09 1.18 5.79
C SER A 162 3.13 2.26 5.98
N LEU A 163 2.79 3.49 5.62
CA LEU A 163 3.68 4.64 5.79
C LEU A 163 3.07 5.69 6.72
N LEU A 164 3.86 6.14 7.69
CA LEU A 164 3.47 7.20 8.63
C LEU A 164 4.32 8.45 8.39
N LYS A 165 3.66 9.56 8.03
CA LYS A 165 4.31 10.87 7.94
C LYS A 165 4.32 11.52 9.32
N ILE A 166 5.51 11.69 9.91
CA ILE A 166 5.71 12.35 11.19
C ILE A 166 6.18 13.79 10.92
N LYS A 167 5.36 14.75 11.34
CA LYS A 167 5.71 16.18 11.37
C LYS A 167 5.97 16.58 12.81
N ARG A 168 7.14 17.15 13.11
CA ARG A 168 7.48 17.66 14.44
C ARG A 168 8.03 19.06 14.33
N LYS A 169 7.48 20.00 15.11
CA LYS A 169 7.91 21.40 15.13
C LYS A 169 9.42 21.48 15.38
N GLY A 170 10.13 22.22 14.52
CA GLY A 170 11.59 22.38 14.60
C GLY A 170 12.43 21.17 14.18
N LYS A 171 11.82 20.09 13.67
CA LYS A 171 12.56 18.92 13.13
C LYS A 171 12.19 18.66 11.69
N LYS A 172 13.11 18.03 10.94
CA LYS A 172 12.83 17.57 9.58
C LYS A 172 11.69 16.55 9.61
N ASN A 173 10.74 16.69 8.69
CA ASN A 173 9.67 15.71 8.50
C ASN A 173 10.27 14.33 8.23
N MET A 174 9.65 13.31 8.82
CA MET A 174 10.09 11.93 8.70
C MET A 174 8.97 11.08 8.12
N ILE A 175 9.34 10.07 7.36
CA ILE A 175 8.42 9.05 6.90
C ILE A 175 8.90 7.73 7.46
N ILE A 176 8.05 7.08 8.23
CA ILE A 176 8.30 5.77 8.82
C ILE A 176 7.62 4.72 7.94
N LEU A 177 8.38 3.69 7.58
CA LEU A 177 7.88 2.48 6.93
C LEU A 177 7.61 1.45 8.03
N VAL A 178 6.38 0.99 8.10
CA VAL A 178 5.93 -0.08 9.00
C VAL A 178 5.52 -1.26 8.14
N TYR A 179 5.99 -2.46 8.45
CA TYR A 179 5.74 -3.66 7.64
C TYR A 179 5.81 -4.91 8.52
N HIS A 180 5.33 -6.05 8.03
CA HIS A 180 5.60 -7.34 8.66
C HIS A 180 6.69 -8.08 7.89
N TYR A 181 7.37 -9.01 8.55
CA TYR A 181 8.27 -9.99 7.95
C TYR A 181 8.17 -11.31 8.70
N TYR A 182 8.64 -12.40 8.10
CA TYR A 182 8.74 -13.72 8.74
C TYR A 182 10.17 -13.90 9.27
N ASP A 183 10.31 -14.14 10.57
CA ASP A 183 11.63 -14.21 11.22
C ASP A 183 12.29 -15.57 11.00
N GLY A 184 13.39 -15.58 10.23
CA GLY A 184 14.18 -16.76 9.92
C GLY A 184 14.81 -17.44 11.13
N LEU A 185 15.03 -16.70 12.22
CA LEU A 185 15.58 -17.24 13.47
C LEU A 185 14.49 -17.76 14.42
N ASP A 186 13.23 -17.57 14.06
CA ASP A 186 12.06 -17.93 14.87
C ASP A 186 11.03 -18.68 14.03
N ASN A 187 11.52 -19.64 13.24
CA ASN A 187 10.73 -20.56 12.40
C ASN A 187 9.68 -19.88 11.50
N GLY A 188 9.98 -18.66 11.04
CA GLY A 188 9.09 -17.88 10.18
C GLY A 188 7.91 -17.25 10.93
N LEU A 189 7.99 -17.04 12.24
CA LEU A 189 6.97 -16.30 12.98
C LEU A 189 6.86 -14.86 12.43
N PRO A 190 5.65 -14.34 12.13
CA PRO A 190 5.49 -12.98 11.64
C PRO A 190 5.81 -11.95 12.73
N LYS A 191 6.69 -10.99 12.42
CA LYS A 191 7.13 -9.92 13.33
C LYS A 191 7.04 -8.55 12.67
N LEU A 192 7.00 -7.52 13.52
CA LEU A 192 6.94 -6.12 13.13
C LEU A 192 8.31 -5.60 12.69
N GLY A 193 8.37 -5.03 11.49
CA GLY A 193 9.49 -4.24 11.00
C GLY A 193 9.14 -2.76 11.00
N ILE A 194 10.07 -1.94 11.48
CA ILE A 194 9.98 -0.48 11.41
C ILE A 194 11.30 0.07 10.86
N LYS A 195 11.22 0.90 9.82
CA LYS A 195 12.35 1.60 9.21
C LYS A 195 11.99 3.06 9.00
N ARG A 196 13.00 3.91 8.86
CA ARG A 196 12.83 5.27 8.37
C ARG A 196 13.07 5.30 6.86
N LEU A 197 12.36 6.15 6.13
CA LEU A 197 12.70 6.45 4.73
C LEU A 197 13.60 7.68 4.62
N GLY A 198 14.71 7.51 3.91
CA GLY A 198 15.49 8.57 3.29
C GLY A 198 15.03 8.83 1.86
N TRP A 199 15.53 9.90 1.25
CA TRP A 199 15.22 10.28 -0.13
C TRP A 199 16.49 10.72 -0.84
N THR A 200 16.73 10.19 -2.04
CA THR A 200 17.83 10.62 -2.92
C THR A 200 17.56 12.02 -3.47
N ALA A 201 18.58 12.64 -4.07
CA ALA A 201 18.46 13.98 -4.65
C ALA A 201 17.44 14.02 -5.80
N ASP A 202 17.38 12.96 -6.61
CA ASP A 202 16.42 12.78 -7.70
C ASP A 202 15.05 12.25 -7.23
N GLY A 203 14.84 12.12 -5.92
CA GLY A 203 13.53 11.92 -5.32
C GLY A 203 13.04 10.48 -5.24
N TRP A 204 13.94 9.49 -5.09
CA TRP A 204 13.59 8.10 -4.81
C TRP A 204 13.78 7.75 -3.33
N PRO A 205 12.87 6.96 -2.72
CA PRO A 205 13.00 6.59 -1.33
C PRO A 205 14.04 5.47 -1.14
N PHE A 206 14.67 5.44 0.02
CA PHE A 206 15.50 4.32 0.44
C PHE A 206 15.33 4.07 1.94
N VAL A 207 15.54 2.83 2.38
CA VAL A 207 15.38 2.45 3.79
C VAL A 207 16.60 2.87 4.62
N LYS A 208 16.34 3.33 5.84
CA LYS A 208 17.33 3.59 6.90
C LYS A 208 16.90 2.89 8.18
N ASP A 209 17.88 2.46 8.96
CA ASP A 209 17.65 2.02 10.32
C ASP A 209 17.14 3.16 11.20
N LEU A 210 16.34 2.81 12.20
CA LEU A 210 15.96 3.72 13.28
C LEU A 210 17.19 3.86 14.20
N GLN A 211 17.83 5.02 14.15
CA GLN A 211 18.80 5.46 15.15
C GLN A 211 18.08 6.17 16.29
#